data_AF-A0A6M2EC69-F1
#
_entry.id   AF-A0A6M2EC69-F1
#
_cell.length_a   1.000
_cell.length_b   1.000
_cell.length_c   1.000
_cell.angle_alpha   90.00
_cell.angle_beta   90.00
_cell.angle_gamma   90.00
#
_symmetry.space_group_name_H-M   'P 1'
#
loop_
_entity.id
_entity.type
_entity.pdbx_description
1 polymer ?
#
loop_
_entity_poly.entity_id
_entity_poly.type
_entity_poly.pdbx_seq_one_letter_code
_entity_poly.pdbx_strand_id
1 'polypeptide(L)'
;MHPFQSFYYLNQDGHIPEPSLVNMMDGGESILSSASKTEAKISTESSCKSHKETERRRRQRINAHLSTLRTLLPNPTKTDKASLLAQVVHHVKDLKMKAAGSARQYSNNCSSGLEPEENWPYPGEVDEATLSCCGHEEKMIKVSVCCEDRPGLHMDLTRAIKSVRARAVRAEVMTVAGRTRSVVVMRWDNGSGGEEDVGILKRALNAVVENRASGSGFGQVVQGNKRARVFGLVSGVDRDRN
;
A
#
# COMPACT_ATOMS: atom_id res chain seq x y z
N MET A 1 -27.19 36.21 16.28
CA MET A 1 -27.58 34.83 16.66
C MET A 1 -26.31 34.08 17.02
N HIS A 2 -26.35 33.38 18.16
CA HIS A 2 -25.20 33.06 19.00
C HIS A 2 -24.17 32.07 18.42
N PRO A 3 -22.91 32.14 18.91
CA PRO A 3 -21.76 31.35 18.47
C PRO A 3 -21.60 30.05 19.29
N PHE A 4 -20.91 29.05 18.72
CA PHE A 4 -20.40 27.90 19.46
C PHE A 4 -18.87 27.96 19.55
N GLN A 5 -18.38 28.03 20.78
CA GLN A 5 -16.99 27.82 21.18
C GLN A 5 -16.59 26.36 20.98
N SER A 6 -15.36 26.12 20.54
CA SER A 6 -14.54 25.02 21.04
C SER A 6 -13.07 25.41 20.97
N PHE A 7 -12.49 25.63 22.15
CA PHE A 7 -11.06 25.68 22.40
C PHE A 7 -10.55 24.24 22.48
N TYR A 8 -9.45 23.90 21.80
CA TYR A 8 -8.31 23.18 22.37
C TYR A 8 -7.07 23.45 21.50
N TYR A 9 -6.01 23.93 22.15
CA TYR A 9 -4.74 24.40 21.61
C TYR A 9 -3.61 23.49 22.13
N LEU A 10 -2.59 23.31 21.30
CA LEU A 10 -1.19 22.89 21.55
C LEU A 10 -0.96 21.42 22.01
N ASN A 11 -0.29 20.59 21.19
CA ASN A 11 1.16 20.54 20.85
C ASN A 11 1.98 19.90 21.98
N GLN A 12 3.11 19.23 21.78
CA GLN A 12 3.80 18.53 20.69
C GLN A 12 5.09 18.03 21.37
N ASP A 13 5.63 16.90 20.90
CA ASP A 13 7.04 16.47 21.04
C ASP A 13 7.64 16.12 22.41
N GLY A 14 8.45 15.05 22.41
CA GLY A 14 9.36 14.75 23.51
C GLY A 14 9.83 13.30 23.61
N HIS A 15 10.79 12.92 22.75
CA HIS A 15 12.03 12.23 23.10
C HIS A 15 11.99 11.05 24.12
N ILE A 16 12.28 9.84 23.63
CA ILE A 16 12.59 8.64 24.41
C ILE A 16 14.03 8.74 24.96
N PRO A 17 14.27 8.50 26.27
CA PRO A 17 15.58 8.05 26.73
C PRO A 17 15.52 6.61 27.27
N GLU A 18 16.55 5.85 26.95
CA GLU A 18 16.88 4.54 27.54
C GLU A 18 16.97 4.56 29.08
N PRO A 19 16.70 3.45 29.77
CA PRO A 19 16.98 3.33 31.19
C PRO A 19 18.40 2.81 31.43
N SER A 20 19.30 3.69 31.87
CA SER A 20 20.42 3.29 32.71
C SER A 20 20.28 4.00 34.06
N LEU A 21 20.06 3.25 35.13
CA LEU A 21 20.29 3.77 36.48
C LEU A 21 20.92 2.71 37.38
N VAL A 22 22.13 3.07 37.73
CA VAL A 22 23.03 2.63 38.78
C VAL A 22 22.36 2.48 40.15
N ASN A 23 22.85 1.50 40.93
CA ASN A 23 22.58 1.34 42.36
C ASN A 23 23.08 2.55 43.16
N MET A 24 22.30 2.98 44.15
CA MET A 24 22.79 3.58 45.39
C MET A 24 21.90 3.09 46.54
N MET A 25 22.54 2.49 47.54
CA MET A 25 21.96 2.13 48.85
C MET A 25 22.32 3.27 49.80
N ASP A 26 21.37 3.82 50.56
CA ASP A 26 21.67 4.22 51.94
C ASP A 26 20.40 4.30 52.80
N GLY A 27 20.58 3.90 54.05
CA GLY A 27 19.55 3.60 55.02
C GLY A 27 18.92 4.83 55.67
N GLY A 28 17.84 4.55 56.38
CA GLY A 28 17.10 5.51 57.19
C GLY A 28 15.91 4.85 57.85
N GLU A 29 16.17 4.07 58.89
CA GLU A 29 15.14 3.51 59.75
C GLU A 29 14.60 4.60 60.69
N SER A 30 13.31 4.93 60.59
CA SER A 30 12.57 5.45 61.75
C SER A 30 11.04 5.30 61.63
N ILE A 31 10.54 4.39 62.48
CA ILE A 31 9.41 4.54 63.40
C ILE A 31 8.11 5.15 62.84
N LEU A 32 7.14 4.25 62.59
CA LEU A 32 5.68 4.39 62.64
C LEU A 32 5.02 5.44 61.71
N SER A 33 4.62 4.97 60.52
CA SER A 33 3.41 5.47 59.86
C SER A 33 2.58 4.29 59.35
N SER A 34 1.40 4.13 59.94
CA SER A 34 0.39 3.09 59.63
C SER A 34 -0.33 3.33 58.29
N ALA A 35 0.35 3.92 57.28
CA ALA A 35 -0.24 4.34 56.00
C ALA A 35 0.27 3.55 54.78
N SER A 36 1.26 2.67 54.92
CA SER A 36 1.93 2.02 53.76
C SER A 36 1.24 0.74 53.26
N LYS A 37 0.25 0.18 53.97
CA LYS A 37 -0.54 -0.97 53.49
C LYS A 37 -1.68 -0.56 52.55
N THR A 38 -2.16 0.67 52.64
CA THR A 38 -3.24 1.18 51.79
C THR A 38 -2.70 1.66 50.45
N GLU A 39 -1.59 2.40 50.41
CA GLU A 39 -1.05 2.94 49.14
C GLU A 39 -0.47 1.86 48.22
N ALA A 40 0.24 0.86 48.76
CA ALA A 40 0.72 -0.28 47.97
C ALA A 40 -0.42 -1.21 47.51
N LYS A 41 -1.48 -1.38 48.32
CA LYS A 41 -2.70 -2.12 47.88
C LYS A 41 -3.50 -1.34 46.84
N ILE A 42 -3.63 -0.03 46.97
CA ILE A 42 -4.35 0.82 46.01
C ILE A 42 -3.61 0.85 44.66
N SER A 43 -2.28 0.90 44.69
CA SER A 43 -1.43 0.87 43.48
C SER A 43 -1.45 -0.49 42.77
N THR A 44 -1.45 -1.59 43.54
CA THR A 44 -1.56 -2.95 42.96
C THR A 44 -2.98 -3.27 42.48
N GLU A 45 -4.02 -2.83 43.19
CA GLU A 45 -5.41 -3.01 42.74
C GLU A 45 -5.76 -2.17 41.51
N SER A 46 -5.31 -0.92 41.45
CA SER A 46 -5.50 -0.06 40.27
C SER A 46 -4.75 -0.62 39.07
N SER A 47 -3.53 -1.14 39.27
CA SER A 47 -2.79 -1.89 38.25
C SER A 47 -3.53 -3.16 37.80
N CYS A 48 -4.06 -3.96 38.73
CA CYS A 48 -4.87 -5.15 38.40
C CYS A 48 -6.16 -4.81 37.65
N LYS A 49 -6.84 -3.71 38.02
CA LYS A 49 -8.04 -3.21 37.33
C LYS A 49 -7.70 -2.75 35.91
N SER A 50 -6.58 -2.02 35.75
CA SER A 50 -6.05 -1.62 34.44
C SER A 50 -5.68 -2.82 33.57
N HIS A 51 -5.04 -3.85 34.15
CA HIS A 51 -4.71 -5.08 33.44
C HIS A 51 -5.96 -5.85 32.98
N LYS A 52 -6.97 -5.97 33.84
CA LYS A 52 -8.26 -6.59 33.51
C LYS A 52 -8.99 -5.84 32.39
N GLU A 53 -8.99 -4.51 32.42
CA GLU A 53 -9.60 -3.69 31.38
C GLU A 53 -8.83 -3.81 30.06
N THR A 54 -7.50 -3.84 30.11
CA THR A 54 -6.64 -4.06 28.94
C THR A 54 -6.93 -5.42 28.29
N GLU A 55 -7.04 -6.48 29.09
CA GLU A 55 -7.40 -7.82 28.61
C GLU A 55 -8.83 -7.87 28.06
N ARG A 56 -9.79 -7.19 28.70
CA ARG A 56 -11.16 -7.06 28.18
C ARG A 56 -11.17 -6.44 26.79
N ARG A 57 -10.46 -5.33 26.60
CA ARG A 57 -10.34 -4.66 25.28
C ARG A 57 -9.66 -5.55 24.25
N ARG A 58 -8.64 -6.32 24.63
CA ARG A 58 -8.03 -7.33 23.75
C ARG A 58 -9.07 -8.38 23.31
N ARG A 59 -9.85 -8.94 24.24
CA ARG A 59 -10.91 -9.93 23.93
C ARG A 59 -12.00 -9.35 23.02
N GLN A 60 -12.40 -8.10 23.27
CA GLN A 60 -13.37 -7.39 22.42
C GLN A 60 -12.85 -7.24 20.98
N ARG A 61 -11.60 -6.79 20.80
CA ARG A 61 -10.97 -6.68 19.46
C ARG A 61 -10.93 -8.02 18.73
N ILE A 62 -10.51 -9.09 19.41
CA ILE A 62 -10.48 -10.44 18.83
C ILE A 62 -11.88 -10.88 18.39
N ASN A 63 -12.90 -10.70 19.24
CA ASN A 63 -14.26 -11.09 18.90
C ASN A 63 -14.83 -10.27 17.74
N ALA A 64 -14.47 -8.98 17.63
CA ALA A 64 -14.83 -8.13 16.50
C ALA A 64 -14.17 -8.60 15.18
N HIS A 65 -12.92 -9.03 15.22
CA HIS A 65 -12.27 -9.62 14.04
C HIS A 65 -12.96 -10.94 13.64
N LEU A 66 -13.27 -11.82 14.61
CA LEU A 66 -13.98 -13.07 14.35
C LEU A 66 -15.41 -12.84 13.82
N SER A 67 -16.12 -11.79 14.24
CA SER A 67 -17.42 -11.45 13.66
C SER A 67 -17.29 -10.98 12.21
N THR A 68 -16.27 -10.14 11.92
CA THR A 68 -15.99 -9.67 10.56
C THR A 68 -15.65 -10.84 9.62
N LEU A 69 -14.86 -11.81 10.09
CA LEU A 69 -14.57 -13.01 9.31
C LEU A 69 -15.82 -13.82 8.98
N ARG A 70 -16.79 -13.92 9.90
CA ARG A 70 -18.06 -14.60 9.63
C ARG A 70 -18.86 -13.90 8.53
N THR A 71 -18.88 -12.56 8.51
CA THR A 71 -19.64 -11.80 7.50
C THR A 71 -19.07 -11.91 6.08
N LEU A 72 -17.78 -12.26 5.95
CA LEU A 72 -17.12 -12.44 4.65
C LEU A 72 -17.30 -13.84 4.07
N LEU A 73 -17.74 -14.82 4.87
CA LEU A 73 -17.94 -16.18 4.40
C LEU A 73 -19.31 -16.33 3.71
N PRO A 74 -19.39 -17.10 2.62
CA PRO A 74 -20.63 -17.28 1.86
C PRO A 74 -21.74 -17.98 2.67
N ASN A 75 -21.39 -18.77 3.69
CA ASN A 75 -22.32 -19.45 4.59
C ASN A 75 -21.94 -19.22 6.06
N PRO A 76 -22.41 -18.14 6.72
CA PRO A 76 -22.08 -17.82 8.10
C PRO A 76 -22.83 -18.75 9.07
N THR A 77 -22.40 -20.00 9.17
CA THR A 77 -22.92 -20.94 10.17
C THR A 77 -22.31 -20.67 11.55
N LYS A 78 -22.99 -21.11 12.62
CA LYS A 78 -22.45 -21.06 13.98
C LYS A 78 -21.30 -22.05 14.13
N THR A 79 -20.13 -21.69 13.62
CA THR A 79 -18.90 -22.45 13.73
C THR A 79 -18.12 -22.01 14.96
N ASP A 80 -17.47 -22.98 15.61
CA ASP A 80 -16.47 -22.69 16.65
C ASP A 80 -15.29 -21.92 16.04
N LYS A 81 -14.43 -21.36 16.90
CA LYS A 81 -13.36 -20.45 16.45
C LYS A 81 -12.34 -21.15 15.54
N ALA A 82 -12.03 -22.43 15.77
CA ALA A 82 -11.05 -23.15 14.97
C ALA A 82 -11.63 -23.47 13.58
N SER A 83 -12.86 -23.97 13.55
CA SER A 83 -13.58 -24.24 12.30
C SER A 83 -13.78 -22.98 11.46
N LEU A 84 -14.08 -21.84 12.09
CA LEU A 84 -14.18 -20.55 11.39
C LEU A 84 -12.87 -20.19 10.68
N LEU A 85 -11.74 -20.26 11.38
CA LEU A 85 -10.44 -19.93 10.79
C LEU A 85 -10.07 -20.88 9.64
N ALA A 86 -10.35 -22.18 9.79
CA ALA A 86 -10.15 -23.16 8.72
C ALA A 86 -11.00 -22.84 7.48
N GLN A 87 -12.27 -22.50 7.67
CA GLN A 87 -13.16 -22.11 6.57
C GLN A 87 -12.72 -20.81 5.89
N VAL A 88 -12.24 -19.82 6.64
CA VAL A 88 -11.68 -18.57 6.08
C VAL A 88 -10.47 -18.87 5.20
N VAL A 89 -9.53 -19.69 5.69
CA VAL A 89 -8.35 -20.07 4.90
C VAL A 89 -8.77 -20.81 3.62
N HIS A 90 -9.69 -21.76 3.71
CA HIS A 90 -10.23 -22.46 2.55
C HIS A 90 -10.88 -21.48 1.56
N HIS A 91 -11.70 -20.57 2.05
CA HIS A 91 -12.39 -19.60 1.22
C HIS A 91 -11.42 -18.65 0.51
N VAL A 92 -10.39 -18.15 1.20
CA VAL A 92 -9.35 -17.32 0.57
C VAL A 92 -8.60 -18.11 -0.50
N LYS A 93 -8.25 -19.38 -0.25
CA LYS A 93 -7.63 -20.26 -1.26
C LYS A 93 -8.54 -20.46 -2.47
N ASP A 94 -9.83 -20.71 -2.26
CA ASP A 94 -10.80 -20.84 -3.35
C ASP A 94 -10.91 -19.56 -4.18
N LEU A 95 -10.97 -18.40 -3.51
CA LEU A 95 -10.98 -17.10 -4.19
C LEU A 95 -9.70 -16.90 -5.01
N LYS A 96 -8.52 -17.22 -4.44
CA LYS A 96 -7.25 -17.17 -5.18
C LYS A 96 -7.28 -18.08 -6.41
N MET A 97 -7.76 -19.32 -6.28
CA MET A 97 -7.86 -20.25 -7.41
C MET A 97 -8.82 -19.77 -8.49
N LYS A 98 -10.01 -19.28 -8.12
CA LYS A 98 -11.00 -18.74 -9.06
C LYS A 98 -10.46 -17.53 -9.81
N ALA A 99 -9.83 -16.62 -9.08
CA ALA A 99 -9.22 -15.42 -9.64
C ALA A 99 -8.04 -15.76 -10.56
N ALA A 100 -7.19 -16.72 -10.20
CA ALA A 100 -6.10 -17.17 -11.06
C ALA A 100 -6.63 -17.91 -12.32
N GLY A 101 -7.71 -18.69 -12.18
CA GLY A 101 -8.34 -19.42 -13.27
C GLY A 101 -8.91 -18.50 -14.35
N SER A 102 -9.49 -17.35 -13.97
CA SER A 102 -10.01 -16.38 -14.95
C SER A 102 -8.90 -15.72 -15.78
N ALA A 103 -7.71 -15.53 -15.20
CA ALA A 103 -6.58 -14.91 -15.89
C ALA A 103 -5.77 -15.88 -16.78
N ARG A 104 -5.83 -17.20 -16.52
CA ARG A 104 -5.00 -18.21 -17.20
C ARG A 104 -5.42 -18.58 -18.62
N GLN A 105 -6.54 -18.08 -19.13
CA GLN A 105 -7.05 -18.45 -20.46
C GLN A 105 -6.10 -18.14 -21.64
N TYR A 106 -5.03 -17.35 -21.43
CA TYR A 106 -4.08 -16.95 -22.48
C TYR A 106 -2.60 -17.29 -22.20
N SER A 107 -2.26 -18.10 -21.18
CA SER A 107 -0.87 -18.24 -20.67
C SER A 107 -0.37 -19.69 -20.57
N ASN A 108 -0.46 -20.49 -21.63
CA ASN A 108 -0.07 -21.91 -21.57
C ASN A 108 1.29 -22.30 -22.19
N ASN A 109 2.18 -21.34 -22.49
CA ASN A 109 3.41 -21.64 -23.26
C ASN A 109 4.75 -21.37 -22.53
N CYS A 110 4.78 -21.15 -21.22
CA CYS A 110 6.06 -21.09 -20.48
C CYS A 110 5.99 -21.97 -19.24
N SER A 111 6.43 -23.21 -19.38
CA SER A 111 6.60 -24.17 -18.29
C SER A 111 7.87 -23.83 -17.50
N SER A 112 7.74 -23.01 -16.46
CA SER A 112 8.68 -23.07 -15.34
C SER A 112 7.93 -23.69 -14.17
N GLY A 113 8.37 -24.86 -13.73
CA GLY A 113 7.77 -25.65 -12.66
C GLY A 113 8.06 -25.05 -11.28
N LEU A 114 7.63 -23.82 -11.05
CA LEU A 114 7.73 -23.14 -9.77
C LEU A 114 6.36 -22.67 -9.28
N GLU A 115 6.27 -22.58 -7.96
CA GLU A 115 5.09 -22.52 -7.11
C GLU A 115 3.94 -21.57 -7.58
N PRO A 116 2.69 -21.81 -7.15
CA PRO A 116 1.50 -21.02 -7.53
C PRO A 116 1.61 -19.50 -7.31
N GLU A 117 2.52 -19.05 -6.44
CA GLU A 117 2.70 -17.65 -6.07
C GLU A 117 3.41 -16.84 -7.18
N GLU A 118 4.34 -17.40 -7.96
CA GLU A 118 5.07 -16.64 -8.99
C GLU A 118 4.22 -16.24 -10.19
N ASN A 119 3.12 -16.97 -10.43
CA ASN A 119 2.18 -16.69 -11.50
C ASN A 119 0.84 -16.16 -10.98
N TRP A 120 0.84 -15.50 -9.82
CA TRP A 120 -0.32 -14.74 -9.35
C TRP A 120 -0.58 -13.62 -10.36
N PRO A 121 -1.77 -13.52 -10.99
CA PRO A 121 -1.98 -12.56 -12.08
C PRO A 121 -2.15 -11.13 -11.58
N TYR A 122 -2.82 -10.93 -10.44
CA TYR A 122 -3.25 -9.62 -9.94
C TYR A 122 -2.11 -8.77 -9.38
N PRO A 123 -2.27 -7.43 -9.35
CA PRO A 123 -1.30 -6.55 -8.70
C PRO A 123 -1.15 -6.92 -7.23
N GLY A 124 0.10 -7.04 -6.78
CA GLY A 124 0.44 -7.10 -5.37
C GLY A 124 0.36 -5.72 -4.72
N GLU A 125 0.51 -5.67 -3.39
CA GLU A 125 0.48 -4.41 -2.62
C GLU A 125 1.79 -3.63 -2.70
N VAL A 126 2.88 -4.29 -3.12
CA VAL A 126 4.22 -3.73 -3.17
C VAL A 126 4.55 -3.23 -4.58
N ASP A 127 5.25 -2.11 -4.62
CA ASP A 127 5.83 -1.54 -5.82
C ASP A 127 7.10 -2.31 -6.19
N GLU A 128 7.10 -3.00 -7.33
CA GLU A 128 8.19 -3.87 -7.76
C GLU A 128 8.34 -3.93 -9.28
N ALA A 129 9.59 -4.11 -9.73
CA ALA A 129 9.92 -4.47 -11.10
C ALA A 129 10.85 -5.67 -11.10
N THR A 130 10.43 -6.76 -11.75
CA THR A 130 11.20 -8.00 -11.85
C THR A 130 11.45 -8.35 -13.31
N LEU A 131 12.61 -8.93 -13.56
CA LEU A 131 13.00 -9.46 -14.86
C LEU A 131 13.42 -10.91 -14.67
N SER A 132 12.85 -11.81 -15.47
CA SER A 132 13.23 -13.22 -15.51
C SER A 132 13.45 -13.68 -16.94
N CYS A 133 14.51 -14.45 -17.17
CA CYS A 133 14.77 -15.06 -18.47
C CYS A 133 13.81 -16.25 -18.65
N CYS A 134 13.17 -16.37 -19.82
CA CYS A 134 12.22 -17.44 -20.09
C CYS A 134 12.84 -18.51 -21.00
N GLY A 135 13.19 -19.66 -20.42
CA GLY A 135 13.50 -20.90 -21.15
C GLY A 135 14.88 -20.98 -21.79
N HIS A 136 15.10 -22.07 -22.53
CA HIS A 136 16.35 -22.47 -23.19
C HIS A 136 16.69 -21.61 -24.44
N GLU A 137 15.84 -20.63 -24.76
CA GLU A 137 16.09 -19.60 -25.77
C GLU A 137 16.61 -18.34 -25.07
N GLU A 138 17.93 -18.16 -25.03
CA GLU A 138 18.65 -17.04 -24.39
C GLU A 138 18.20 -15.63 -24.84
N LYS A 139 17.29 -15.55 -25.82
CA LYS A 139 16.79 -14.30 -26.42
C LYS A 139 15.43 -13.84 -25.90
N MET A 140 14.79 -14.52 -24.95
CA MET A 140 13.52 -14.08 -24.37
C MET A 140 13.64 -13.63 -22.91
N ILE A 141 13.01 -12.50 -22.60
CA ILE A 141 12.94 -11.95 -21.24
C ILE A 141 11.49 -11.61 -20.89
N LYS A 142 11.09 -11.95 -19.67
CA LYS A 142 9.82 -11.56 -19.07
C LYS A 142 10.08 -10.41 -18.10
N VAL A 143 9.37 -9.33 -18.30
CA VAL A 143 9.33 -8.16 -17.43
C VAL A 143 7.99 -8.17 -16.70
N SER A 144 8.01 -7.98 -15.38
CA SER A 144 6.81 -7.77 -14.57
C SER A 144 6.97 -6.49 -13.77
N VAL A 145 6.00 -5.59 -13.84
CA VAL A 145 5.97 -4.33 -13.09
C VAL A 145 4.65 -4.23 -12.34
N CYS A 146 4.71 -4.00 -11.03
CA CYS A 146 3.56 -3.70 -10.17
C CYS A 146 3.78 -2.33 -9.53
N CYS A 147 2.86 -1.39 -9.70
CA CYS A 147 2.93 -0.07 -9.07
C CYS A 147 1.56 0.60 -8.96
N GLU A 148 1.48 1.75 -8.31
CA GLU A 148 0.28 2.59 -8.30
C GLU A 148 -0.09 3.04 -9.72
N ASP A 149 -1.38 2.95 -10.05
CA ASP A 149 -1.91 3.42 -11.32
C ASP A 149 -1.92 4.95 -11.36
N ARG A 150 -1.38 5.51 -12.43
CA ARG A 150 -1.26 6.97 -12.59
C ARG A 150 -1.31 7.38 -14.05
N PRO A 151 -1.77 8.61 -14.36
CA PRO A 151 -1.74 9.13 -15.71
C PRO A 151 -0.32 9.09 -16.30
N GLY A 152 -0.20 8.54 -17.51
CA GLY A 152 1.10 8.42 -18.18
C GLY A 152 1.92 7.18 -17.82
N LEU A 153 1.49 6.34 -16.86
CA LEU A 153 2.21 5.11 -16.48
C LEU A 153 2.56 4.22 -17.68
N HIS A 154 1.59 3.97 -18.56
CA HIS A 154 1.83 3.12 -19.74
C HIS A 154 2.79 3.76 -20.76
N MET A 155 2.83 5.08 -20.84
CA MET A 155 3.78 5.81 -21.68
C MET A 155 5.20 5.67 -21.10
N ASP A 156 5.36 5.85 -19.79
CA ASP A 156 6.62 5.66 -19.08
C ASP A 156 7.13 4.22 -19.25
N LEU A 157 6.24 3.23 -19.07
CA LEU A 157 6.57 1.82 -19.28
C LEU A 157 6.98 1.53 -20.73
N THR A 158 6.25 2.08 -21.70
CA THR A 158 6.59 1.95 -23.12
C THR A 158 7.96 2.57 -23.42
N ARG A 159 8.27 3.72 -22.83
CA ARG A 159 9.58 4.38 -22.97
C ARG A 159 10.69 3.53 -22.36
N ALA A 160 10.49 2.99 -21.15
CA ALA A 160 11.45 2.11 -20.50
C ALA A 160 11.70 0.83 -21.31
N ILE A 161 10.65 0.22 -21.85
CA ILE A 161 10.77 -0.97 -22.71
C ILE A 161 11.52 -0.64 -24.01
N LYS A 162 11.25 0.52 -24.61
CA LYS A 162 11.91 0.98 -25.83
C LYS A 162 13.34 1.50 -25.62
N SER A 163 13.83 1.58 -24.37
CA SER A 163 15.21 2.01 -24.10
C SER A 163 16.25 0.98 -24.50
N VAL A 164 15.82 -0.23 -24.84
CA VAL A 164 16.66 -1.35 -25.25
C VAL A 164 16.19 -1.94 -26.57
N ARG A 165 17.08 -2.66 -27.25
CA ARG A 165 16.79 -3.31 -28.53
C ARG A 165 16.08 -4.66 -28.33
N ALA A 166 14.81 -4.57 -27.95
CA ALA A 166 13.93 -5.72 -27.79
C ALA A 166 12.54 -5.45 -28.40
N ARG A 167 11.90 -6.52 -28.88
CA ARG A 167 10.53 -6.49 -29.38
C ARG A 167 9.60 -7.17 -28.40
N ALA A 168 8.56 -6.47 -27.94
CA ALA A 168 7.49 -7.08 -27.16
C ALA A 168 6.75 -8.14 -28.00
N VAL A 169 6.70 -9.37 -27.49
CA VAL A 169 6.01 -10.52 -28.09
C VAL A 169 4.63 -10.69 -27.46
N ARG A 170 4.50 -10.37 -26.18
CA ARG A 170 3.25 -10.46 -25.42
C ARG A 170 3.24 -9.36 -24.36
N ALA A 171 2.09 -8.74 -24.14
CA ALA A 171 1.89 -7.79 -23.06
C ALA A 171 0.54 -8.05 -22.42
N GLU A 172 0.52 -8.21 -21.10
CA GLU A 172 -0.68 -8.29 -20.28
C GLU A 172 -0.64 -7.15 -19.27
N VAL A 173 -1.75 -6.44 -19.16
CA VAL A 173 -1.90 -5.35 -18.20
C VAL A 173 -3.20 -5.57 -17.46
N MET A 174 -3.17 -5.38 -16.15
CA MET A 174 -4.38 -5.34 -15.35
C MET A 174 -4.28 -4.27 -14.28
N THR A 175 -5.42 -3.63 -14.03
CA THR A 175 -5.56 -2.61 -13.01
C THR A 175 -6.67 -3.02 -12.05
N VAL A 176 -6.35 -3.08 -10.76
CA VAL A 176 -7.30 -3.40 -9.69
C VAL A 176 -7.03 -2.48 -8.51
N ALA A 177 -8.09 -1.87 -7.98
CA ALA A 177 -8.04 -1.02 -6.78
C ALA A 177 -6.95 0.08 -6.81
N GLY A 178 -6.75 0.72 -7.97
CA GLY A 178 -5.75 1.79 -8.12
C GLY A 178 -4.30 1.29 -8.26
N ARG A 179 -4.09 -0.02 -8.43
CA ARG A 179 -2.76 -0.60 -8.72
C ARG A 179 -2.77 -1.28 -10.07
N THR A 180 -1.65 -1.16 -10.78
CA THR A 180 -1.46 -1.74 -12.11
C THR A 180 -0.34 -2.75 -12.08
N ARG A 181 -0.61 -3.93 -12.64
CA ARG A 181 0.39 -4.95 -12.96
C ARG A 181 0.52 -5.09 -14.46
N SER A 182 1.74 -4.94 -14.96
CA SER A 182 2.09 -5.11 -16.37
C SER A 182 3.11 -6.23 -16.52
N VAL A 183 2.77 -7.27 -17.25
CA VAL A 183 3.67 -8.38 -17.60
C VAL A 183 3.94 -8.34 -19.09
N VAL A 184 5.19 -8.10 -19.47
CA VAL A 184 5.61 -8.01 -20.87
C VAL A 184 6.66 -9.08 -21.14
N VAL A 185 6.38 -9.96 -22.10
CA VAL A 185 7.38 -10.88 -22.65
C VAL A 185 7.95 -10.26 -23.90
N MET A 186 9.26 -10.17 -23.97
CA MET A 186 10.00 -9.52 -25.03
C MET A 186 11.10 -10.43 -25.55
N ARG A 187 11.42 -10.25 -26.84
CA ARG A 187 12.49 -10.94 -27.54
C ARG A 187 13.58 -9.93 -27.86
N TRP A 188 14.81 -10.24 -27.49
CA TRP A 188 15.99 -9.46 -27.84
C TRP A 188 16.28 -9.52 -29.34
N ASP A 189 16.74 -8.41 -29.89
CA ASP A 189 17.30 -8.38 -31.24
C ASP A 189 18.63 -9.16 -31.30
N ASN A 190 19.07 -9.48 -32.51
CA ASN A 190 20.36 -10.15 -32.69
C ASN A 190 21.52 -9.25 -32.24
N GLY A 191 22.33 -9.72 -31.28
CA GLY A 191 23.43 -8.95 -30.69
C GLY A 191 23.05 -8.09 -29.48
N SER A 192 21.82 -8.23 -28.96
CA SER A 192 21.35 -7.59 -27.73
C SER A 192 20.89 -8.63 -26.70
N GLY A 193 20.65 -8.19 -25.48
CA GLY A 193 20.29 -9.05 -24.34
C GLY A 193 21.45 -9.43 -23.44
N GLY A 194 22.58 -8.70 -23.55
CA GLY A 194 23.67 -8.81 -22.58
C GLY A 194 23.30 -8.21 -21.22
N GLU A 195 24.17 -8.41 -20.23
CA GLU A 195 24.00 -7.87 -18.87
C GLU A 195 23.80 -6.35 -18.86
N GLU A 196 24.46 -5.62 -19.76
CA GLU A 196 24.30 -4.17 -19.92
C GLU A 196 22.87 -3.79 -20.33
N ASP A 197 22.32 -4.43 -21.36
CA ASP A 197 20.94 -4.18 -21.82
C ASP A 197 19.93 -4.49 -20.71
N VAL A 198 20.11 -5.61 -20.01
CA VAL A 198 19.27 -6.00 -18.87
C VAL A 198 19.38 -4.97 -17.74
N GLY A 199 20.57 -4.46 -17.46
CA GLY A 199 20.82 -3.42 -16.46
C GLY A 199 20.20 -2.06 -16.83
N ILE A 200 20.24 -1.67 -18.11
CA ILE A 200 19.57 -0.48 -18.62
C ILE A 200 18.05 -0.61 -18.44
N LEU A 201 17.49 -1.74 -18.89
CA LEU A 201 16.05 -1.99 -18.78
C LEU A 201 15.60 -2.03 -17.32
N LYS A 202 16.32 -2.73 -16.44
CA LYS A 202 16.00 -2.78 -14.99
C LYS A 202 16.02 -1.40 -14.35
N ARG A 203 17.03 -0.57 -14.66
CA ARG A 203 17.09 0.82 -14.16
C ARG A 203 15.94 1.67 -14.68
N ALA A 204 15.61 1.56 -15.98
CA ALA A 204 14.51 2.30 -16.57
C ALA A 204 13.17 1.92 -15.94
N LEU A 205 12.91 0.62 -15.72
CA LEU A 205 11.69 0.12 -15.08
C LEU A 205 11.61 0.54 -13.61
N ASN A 206 12.71 0.48 -12.86
CA ASN A 206 12.74 0.98 -11.48
C ASN A 206 12.40 2.47 -11.42
N ALA A 207 12.88 3.29 -12.37
CA ALA A 207 12.48 4.69 -12.45
C ALA A 207 10.98 4.87 -12.72
N VAL A 208 10.33 3.95 -13.45
CA VAL A 208 8.87 3.96 -13.63
C VAL A 208 8.16 3.63 -12.31
N VAL A 209 8.63 2.61 -11.59
CA VAL A 209 8.04 2.22 -10.30
C VAL A 209 8.20 3.34 -9.27
N GLU A 210 9.38 3.95 -9.17
CA GLU A 210 9.66 5.08 -8.26
C GLU A 210 8.98 6.40 -8.67
N ASN A 211 8.17 6.39 -9.74
CA ASN A 211 7.53 7.58 -10.31
C ASN A 211 8.55 8.70 -10.68
N ARG A 212 9.77 8.31 -11.05
CA ARG A 212 10.85 9.21 -11.50
C ARG A 212 10.97 9.28 -13.02
N ALA A 213 10.33 8.36 -13.75
CA ALA A 213 10.44 8.22 -15.20
C ALA A 213 9.88 9.40 -16.02
N SER A 214 9.03 10.21 -15.38
CA SER A 214 8.53 11.46 -15.95
C SER A 214 8.76 12.59 -14.97
N GLY A 215 9.52 13.61 -15.38
CA GLY A 215 9.57 14.94 -14.75
C GLY A 215 8.24 15.70 -14.82
N SER A 216 7.12 14.97 -14.92
CA SER A 216 5.75 15.40 -14.84
C SER A 216 5.38 15.65 -13.37
N GLY A 217 6.15 16.52 -12.72
CA GLY A 217 5.64 17.30 -11.60
C GLY A 217 4.61 18.27 -12.14
N PHE A 218 3.43 17.77 -12.53
CA PHE A 218 2.26 18.63 -12.50
C PHE A 218 2.00 18.91 -11.04
N GLY A 219 2.61 20.00 -10.56
CA GLY A 219 2.17 20.66 -9.35
C GLY A 219 0.66 20.73 -9.41
N GLN A 220 0.05 20.35 -8.29
CA GLN A 220 -1.38 20.41 -8.04
C GLN A 220 -1.86 21.85 -8.31
N VAL A 221 -2.17 22.18 -9.56
CA VAL A 221 -2.96 23.35 -9.90
C VAL A 221 -4.36 22.99 -9.43
N VAL A 222 -4.64 23.34 -8.17
CA VAL A 222 -6.00 23.57 -7.70
C VAL A 222 -6.58 24.58 -8.68
N GLN A 223 -7.32 24.07 -9.66
CA GLN A 223 -8.13 24.88 -10.56
C GLN A 223 -9.31 25.36 -9.72
N GLY A 224 -9.05 26.38 -8.90
CA GLY A 224 -10.07 27.10 -8.16
C GLY A 224 -11.01 27.73 -9.16
N ASN A 225 -12.25 27.21 -9.20
CA ASN A 225 -13.35 27.78 -9.97
C ASN A 225 -13.64 29.22 -9.53
N LYS A 226 -12.89 30.20 -10.05
CA LYS A 226 -13.29 31.61 -10.03
C LYS A 226 -14.11 31.87 -11.29
N ARG A 227 -15.45 31.90 -11.11
CA ARG A 227 -16.39 32.47 -12.06
C ARG A 227 -15.91 33.87 -12.45
N ALA A 228 -15.53 34.07 -13.71
CA ALA A 228 -15.30 35.38 -14.28
C ALA A 228 -16.66 36.13 -14.34
N ARG A 229 -16.77 37.26 -13.63
CA ARG A 229 -17.87 38.21 -13.84
C ARG A 229 -17.48 39.10 -15.01
N VAL A 230 -18.22 38.95 -16.11
CA VAL A 230 -18.24 39.91 -17.21
C VAL A 230 -18.93 41.17 -16.69
N PHE A 231 -18.24 42.30 -16.66
CA PHE A 231 -18.85 43.62 -16.59
C PHE A 231 -18.67 44.26 -17.98
N GLY A 232 -19.78 44.40 -18.70
CA GLY A 232 -19.86 45.22 -19.90
C GLY A 232 -19.86 46.70 -19.51
N LEU A 233 -18.96 47.47 -20.11
CA LEU A 233 -19.05 48.92 -20.14
C LEU A 233 -19.52 49.33 -21.53
N VAL A 234 -20.79 49.70 -21.60
CA VAL A 234 -21.33 50.60 -22.60
C VAL A 234 -20.70 51.96 -22.37
N SER A 235 -20.07 52.51 -23.40
CA SER A 235 -19.87 53.95 -23.53
C SER A 235 -20.06 54.31 -24.98
N GLY A 236 -21.23 54.89 -25.26
CA GLY A 236 -21.48 55.64 -26.47
C GLY A 236 -20.73 56.96 -26.42
N VAL A 237 -20.24 57.39 -27.58
CA VAL A 237 -19.82 58.77 -27.80
C VAL A 237 -20.38 59.18 -29.15
N ASP A 238 -21.51 59.88 -29.10
CA ASP A 238 -21.90 60.88 -30.08
C ASP A 238 -20.83 61.98 -30.14
N ARG A 239 -20.41 62.35 -31.36
CA ARG A 239 -20.15 63.77 -31.66
C ARG A 239 -20.13 64.05 -33.16
N ASP A 240 -21.20 64.70 -33.60
CA ASP A 240 -21.34 65.48 -34.82
C ASP A 240 -20.60 66.84 -34.73
N ARG A 241 -20.20 67.35 -35.91
CA ARG A 241 -19.80 68.73 -36.30
C ARG A 241 -18.51 69.29 -35.68
N ASN A 242 -17.60 69.90 -36.46
CA ASN A 242 -17.79 70.90 -37.51
C ASN A 242 -16.80 70.72 -38.67
#